data_AF-A0A0P4W0K2-F1
#
_entry.id   AF-A0A0P4W0K2-F1
#
_cell.length_a   1.000
_cell.length_b   1.000
_cell.length_c   1.000
_cell.angle_alpha   90.00
_cell.angle_beta   90.00
_cell.angle_gamma   90.00
#
_symmetry.space_group_name_H-M   'P 1'
#
loop_
_entity.id
_entity.type
_entity.pdbx_description
1 polymer ?
#
loop_
_entity_poly.entity_id
_entity_poly.type
_entity_poly.pdbx_seq_one_letter_code
_entity_poly.pdbx_strand_id
1 'polypeptide(L)'
;MASGAPQATSPWRRMLACLGTISVEPVMLLDGLGYSNMVVLVENLQMDKVCQVNLNYTREVCDNLTHHRHVKEAMTKEVSVFAMYNGIIMAVIPLFFILFIGAWSDKYGRKVPLVLSTIGHSLYALGYLVVSMVDAWPVEYLLFVALLDSLGGGTVSFLTAANSYISDVTSEETRTSRVGLANSIWFLGGPIGTLMGTYIYKAGGYPVLFGTSLAMYIVSLTYMAMFLPESHGPFANVQKLEKVLPPKQSLRLRESVAWVYGIDKKKKDLMNTKSIVKRAKTITISKMVRDFFDPRRFLDSIRSTLKKREGNVRLYILLLIFCNLLRRLGRGGCWLRL
;
A
#
# COMPACT_ATOMS: atom_id res chain seq x y z
N MET A 1 15.29 -43.93 24.05
CA MET A 1 16.29 -43.12 23.33
C MET A 1 16.13 -43.38 21.84
N ALA A 2 15.57 -42.42 21.11
CA ALA A 2 15.70 -42.28 19.66
C ALA A 2 15.21 -40.85 19.32
N SER A 3 16.09 -39.89 19.59
CA SER A 3 15.95 -38.49 19.20
C SER A 3 16.02 -38.39 17.68
N GLY A 4 14.87 -38.21 17.03
CA GLY A 4 14.80 -37.84 15.61
C GLY A 4 15.23 -36.38 15.45
N ALA A 5 16.45 -36.17 14.98
CA ALA A 5 16.95 -34.84 14.61
C ALA A 5 16.08 -34.22 13.50
N PRO A 6 15.81 -32.90 13.51
CA PRO A 6 15.11 -32.25 12.43
C PRO A 6 15.98 -32.25 11.17
N GLN A 7 15.47 -32.84 10.08
CA GLN A 7 16.13 -32.83 8.77
C GLN A 7 16.45 -31.39 8.34
N ALA A 8 17.73 -31.08 8.18
CA ALA A 8 18.21 -29.82 7.64
C ALA A 8 17.83 -29.70 6.16
N THR A 9 16.65 -29.13 5.88
CA THR A 9 16.25 -28.76 4.52
C THR A 9 17.17 -27.65 4.00
N SER A 10 17.80 -27.86 2.84
CA SER A 10 18.73 -26.88 2.25
C SER A 10 18.07 -25.49 2.11
N PRO A 11 18.82 -24.39 2.30
CA PRO A 11 18.29 -23.03 2.16
C PRO A 11 17.57 -22.82 0.82
N TRP A 12 18.10 -23.44 -0.24
CA TRP A 12 17.55 -23.44 -1.59
C TRP A 12 16.19 -24.13 -1.71
N ARG A 13 15.97 -25.28 -1.05
CA ARG A 13 14.66 -25.95 -1.04
C ARG A 13 13.62 -25.17 -0.23
N ARG A 14 14.04 -24.51 0.85
CA ARG A 14 13.17 -23.57 1.60
C ARG A 14 12.80 -22.36 0.74
N MET A 15 13.74 -21.81 -0.02
CA MET A 15 13.50 -20.70 -0.94
C MET A 15 12.56 -21.11 -2.10
N LEU A 16 12.74 -22.30 -2.68
CA LEU A 16 11.85 -22.86 -3.71
C LEU A 16 10.46 -23.21 -3.20
N ALA A 17 10.33 -23.69 -1.95
CA ALA A 17 9.02 -23.87 -1.31
C ALA A 17 8.31 -22.53 -1.02
N CYS A 18 9.07 -21.48 -0.68
CA CYS A 18 8.53 -20.11 -0.57
C CYS A 18 8.09 -19.56 -1.94
N LEU A 19 8.81 -19.87 -3.01
CA LEU A 19 8.42 -19.56 -4.40
C LEU A 19 7.14 -20.31 -4.83
N GLY A 20 6.84 -21.48 -4.24
CA GLY A 20 5.58 -22.21 -4.46
C GLY A 20 4.35 -21.59 -3.77
N THR A 21 4.53 -20.60 -2.90
CA THR A 21 3.47 -19.89 -2.17
C THR A 21 3.43 -18.39 -2.50
N ILE A 22 3.94 -18.00 -3.68
CA ILE A 22 3.87 -16.64 -4.20
C ILE A 22 2.41 -16.19 -4.26
N SER A 23 2.09 -15.11 -3.55
CA SER A 23 0.76 -14.53 -3.48
C SER A 23 0.79 -13.05 -3.80
N VAL A 24 1.27 -12.22 -2.86
CA VAL A 24 1.29 -10.75 -2.97
C VAL A 24 2.70 -10.22 -3.27
N GLU A 25 3.72 -11.05 -3.14
CA GLU A 25 5.12 -10.68 -3.33
C GLU A 25 5.42 -10.04 -4.71
N PRO A 26 4.89 -10.54 -5.86
CA PRO A 26 5.13 -9.92 -7.17
C PRO A 26 4.43 -8.57 -7.31
N VAL A 27 3.26 -8.41 -6.72
CA VAL A 27 2.50 -7.15 -6.68
C VAL A 27 3.31 -6.11 -5.91
N MET A 28 3.88 -6.50 -4.76
CA MET A 28 4.75 -5.61 -3.97
C MET A 28 6.03 -5.24 -4.70
N LEU A 29 6.64 -6.17 -5.45
CA LEU A 29 7.81 -5.85 -6.27
C LEU A 29 7.47 -4.83 -7.36
N LEU A 30 6.41 -5.08 -8.14
CA LEU A 30 5.98 -4.19 -9.22
C LEU A 30 5.58 -2.81 -8.70
N ASP A 31 4.87 -2.76 -7.57
CA ASP A 31 4.48 -1.51 -6.91
C ASP A 31 5.71 -0.72 -6.44
N GLY A 32 6.64 -1.37 -5.75
CA GLY A 32 7.88 -0.74 -5.28
C GLY A 32 8.77 -0.24 -6.42
N LEU A 33 8.89 -1.01 -7.52
CA LEU A 33 9.60 -0.61 -8.73
C LEU A 33 8.94 0.59 -9.41
N GLY A 34 7.63 0.53 -9.64
CA GLY A 34 6.87 1.60 -10.29
C GLY A 34 6.90 2.90 -9.50
N TYR A 35 6.78 2.81 -8.16
CA TYR A 35 6.85 3.95 -7.26
C TYR A 35 8.24 4.60 -7.30
N SER A 36 9.29 3.79 -7.20
CA SER A 36 10.67 4.29 -7.12
C SER A 36 11.16 4.84 -8.45
N ASN A 37 10.77 4.22 -9.57
CA ASN A 37 11.00 4.72 -10.92
C ASN A 37 10.42 6.13 -11.10
N MET A 38 9.21 6.34 -10.59
CA MET A 38 8.52 7.62 -10.65
C MET A 38 9.15 8.67 -9.72
N VAL A 39 9.41 8.29 -8.46
CA VAL A 39 9.93 9.20 -7.43
C VAL A 39 11.22 9.90 -7.82
N VAL A 40 12.08 9.29 -8.64
CA VAL A 40 13.36 9.89 -9.06
C VAL A 40 13.17 11.26 -9.71
N LEU A 41 12.13 11.44 -10.52
CA LEU A 41 11.96 12.62 -11.37
C LEU A 41 10.66 13.40 -11.15
N VAL A 42 9.85 12.98 -10.18
CA VAL A 42 8.65 13.73 -9.78
C VAL A 42 9.01 15.17 -9.39
N GLU A 43 10.04 15.34 -8.55
CA GLU A 43 10.46 16.67 -8.10
C GLU A 43 11.04 17.50 -9.26
N ASN A 44 11.80 16.87 -10.17
CA ASN A 44 12.35 17.56 -11.33
C ASN A 44 11.23 18.08 -12.27
N LEU A 45 10.21 17.27 -12.54
CA LEU A 45 9.07 17.74 -13.33
C LEU A 45 8.35 18.91 -12.65
N GLN A 46 8.18 18.88 -11.33
CA GLN A 46 7.55 19.97 -10.58
C GLN A 46 8.36 21.27 -10.71
N MET A 47 9.68 21.18 -10.59
CA MET A 47 10.60 22.32 -10.75
C MET A 47 10.50 22.90 -12.17
N ASP A 48 10.53 22.05 -13.20
CA ASP A 48 10.43 22.46 -14.60
C ASP A 48 9.11 23.18 -14.90
N LYS A 49 8.00 22.65 -14.37
CA LYS A 49 6.67 23.26 -14.53
C LYS A 49 6.55 24.60 -13.82
N VAL A 50 7.06 24.71 -12.59
CA VAL A 50 7.05 25.98 -11.86
C VAL A 50 7.89 27.03 -12.61
N CYS A 51 9.05 26.66 -13.12
CA CYS A 51 9.92 27.61 -13.81
C CYS A 51 9.33 28.07 -15.16
N GLN A 52 8.83 27.14 -15.98
CA GLN A 52 8.36 27.44 -17.33
C GLN A 52 6.94 28.00 -17.37
N VAL A 53 6.03 27.50 -16.51
CA VAL A 53 4.61 27.83 -16.59
C VAL A 53 4.21 28.87 -15.56
N ASN A 54 4.54 28.65 -14.28
CA ASN A 54 4.11 29.55 -13.21
C ASN A 54 4.90 30.86 -13.22
N LEU A 55 6.22 30.78 -13.42
CA LEU A 55 7.12 31.94 -13.47
C LEU A 55 7.35 32.48 -14.89
N ASN A 56 6.89 31.75 -15.92
CA ASN A 56 6.95 32.14 -17.33
C ASN A 56 8.38 32.46 -17.83
N TYR A 57 9.39 31.70 -17.39
CA TYR A 57 10.76 31.78 -17.90
C TYR A 57 11.00 30.80 -19.06
N THR A 58 11.98 31.11 -19.91
CA THR A 58 12.39 30.23 -21.01
C THR A 58 13.17 29.02 -20.50
N ARG A 59 13.15 27.91 -21.27
CA ARG A 59 13.88 26.67 -20.95
C ARG A 59 15.36 26.89 -20.66
N GLU A 60 16.03 27.74 -21.44
CA GLU A 60 17.46 28.04 -21.26
C GLU A 60 17.80 28.63 -19.89
N VAL A 61 16.90 29.47 -19.34
CA VAL A 61 17.06 30.07 -18.02
C VAL A 61 16.80 29.03 -16.92
N CYS A 62 15.81 28.16 -17.11
CA CYS A 62 15.49 27.08 -16.18
C CYS A 62 16.59 26.00 -16.12
N ASP A 63 17.25 25.71 -17.25
CA ASP A 63 18.36 24.76 -17.29
C ASP A 63 19.64 25.34 -16.69
N ASN A 64 19.81 26.69 -16.74
CA ASN A 64 21.00 27.39 -16.27
C ASN A 64 20.80 28.23 -14.98
N LEU A 65 20.21 27.60 -13.96
CA LEU A 65 19.89 28.23 -12.67
C LEU A 65 21.09 28.76 -11.87
N THR A 66 22.32 28.32 -12.19
CA THR A 66 23.55 28.77 -11.50
C THR A 66 23.88 30.22 -11.80
N HIS A 67 23.60 30.69 -13.01
CA HIS A 67 23.85 32.08 -13.42
C HIS A 67 22.71 33.04 -13.01
N HIS A 68 21.52 32.50 -12.70
CA HIS A 68 20.34 33.29 -12.38
C HIS A 68 19.84 33.03 -10.95
N ARG A 69 20.58 33.54 -9.96
CA ARG A 69 20.26 33.36 -8.53
C ARG A 69 18.84 33.83 -8.16
N HIS A 70 18.39 34.95 -8.71
CA HIS A 70 17.04 35.48 -8.47
C HIS A 70 15.93 34.52 -8.97
N VAL A 71 16.14 33.88 -10.13
CA VAL A 71 15.20 32.89 -10.68
C VAL A 71 15.18 31.64 -9.81
N LYS A 72 16.35 31.18 -9.37
CA LYS A 72 16.47 30.04 -8.47
C LYS A 72 15.75 30.27 -7.14
N GLU A 73 15.91 31.45 -6.53
CA GLU A 73 15.24 31.81 -5.28
C GLU A 73 13.70 31.87 -5.45
N ALA A 74 13.21 32.51 -6.52
CA ALA A 74 11.78 32.56 -6.83
C ALA A 74 11.18 31.17 -7.07
N MET A 75 11.83 30.34 -7.89
CA MET A 75 11.39 28.96 -8.17
C MET A 75 11.37 28.11 -6.91
N THR A 76 12.43 28.18 -6.09
CA THR A 76 12.51 27.39 -4.85
C THR A 76 11.38 27.76 -3.89
N LYS A 77 11.01 29.05 -3.81
CA LYS A 77 9.89 29.51 -2.99
C LYS A 77 8.57 28.90 -3.45
N GLU A 78 8.25 28.99 -4.75
CA GLU A 78 7.01 28.44 -5.31
C GLU A 78 6.93 26.90 -5.16
N VAL A 79 8.03 26.20 -5.43
CA VAL A 79 8.10 24.74 -5.27
C VAL A 79 7.94 24.34 -3.81
N SER A 80 8.49 25.10 -2.87
CA SER A 80 8.33 24.83 -1.44
C SER A 80 6.88 24.98 -0.99
N VAL A 81 6.16 26.00 -1.47
CA VAL A 81 4.73 26.20 -1.21
C VAL A 81 3.91 25.05 -1.79
N PHE A 82 4.17 24.68 -3.05
CA PHE A 82 3.54 23.54 -3.69
C PHE A 82 3.81 22.23 -2.92
N ALA A 83 5.06 21.96 -2.55
CA ALA A 83 5.46 20.77 -1.80
C ALA A 83 4.80 20.69 -0.43
N MET A 84 4.59 21.84 0.24
CA MET A 84 3.83 21.91 1.48
C MET A 84 2.38 21.47 1.28
N TYR A 85 1.67 22.03 0.30
CA TYR A 85 0.29 21.63 0.00
C TYR A 85 0.18 20.17 -0.40
N ASN A 86 1.07 19.71 -1.29
CA ASN A 86 1.14 18.32 -1.72
C ASN A 86 1.39 17.38 -0.53
N GLY A 87 2.33 17.72 0.35
CA GLY A 87 2.63 16.96 1.57
C GLY A 87 1.46 16.89 2.54
N ILE A 88 0.69 17.98 2.70
CA ILE A 88 -0.52 17.98 3.54
C ILE A 88 -1.57 17.03 2.96
N ILE A 89 -1.83 17.07 1.65
CA ILE A 89 -2.79 16.18 0.99
C ILE A 89 -2.39 14.71 1.19
N MET A 90 -1.13 14.38 0.86
CA MET A 90 -0.57 13.04 0.96
C MET A 90 -0.43 12.52 2.40
N ALA A 91 -0.50 13.40 3.40
CA ALA A 91 -0.46 13.01 4.82
C ALA A 91 -1.85 12.88 5.43
N VAL A 92 -2.71 13.90 5.27
CA VAL A 92 -3.99 14.01 5.98
C VAL A 92 -5.04 13.08 5.37
N ILE A 93 -5.15 13.04 4.05
CA ILE A 93 -6.19 12.26 3.38
C ILE A 93 -5.95 10.76 3.59
N PRO A 94 -4.75 10.18 3.33
CA PRO A 94 -4.52 8.76 3.59
C PRO A 94 -4.67 8.37 5.07
N LEU A 95 -4.31 9.28 5.99
CA LEU A 95 -4.51 9.08 7.43
C LEU A 95 -5.99 8.94 7.78
N PHE A 96 -6.87 9.72 7.16
CA PHE A 96 -8.30 9.55 7.32
C PHE A 96 -8.75 8.21 6.76
N PHE A 97 -8.36 7.88 5.52
CA PHE A 97 -8.76 6.63 4.84
C PHE A 97 -8.31 5.36 5.57
N ILE A 98 -7.09 5.32 6.10
CA ILE A 98 -6.54 4.12 6.75
C ILE A 98 -7.32 3.73 8.01
N LEU A 99 -7.87 4.70 8.73
CA LEU A 99 -8.66 4.47 9.95
C LEU A 99 -9.95 3.67 9.66
N PHE A 100 -10.52 3.84 8.47
CA PHE A 100 -11.70 3.10 8.01
C PHE A 100 -11.33 1.80 7.32
N ILE A 101 -10.21 1.78 6.57
CA ILE A 101 -9.74 0.62 5.79
C ILE A 101 -9.50 -0.62 6.65
N GLY A 102 -8.99 -0.47 7.88
CA GLY A 102 -8.72 -1.62 8.77
C GLY A 102 -9.97 -2.48 8.99
N ALA A 103 -10.97 -1.92 9.70
CA ALA A 103 -12.23 -2.61 9.97
C ALA A 103 -13.02 -2.94 8.69
N TRP A 104 -12.85 -2.15 7.63
CA TRP A 104 -13.52 -2.39 6.35
C TRP A 104 -12.95 -3.56 5.57
N SER A 105 -11.64 -3.68 5.53
CA SER A 105 -10.95 -4.80 4.91
C SER A 105 -11.17 -6.11 5.66
N ASP A 106 -11.37 -6.08 6.98
CA ASP A 106 -11.77 -7.27 7.76
C ASP A 106 -13.13 -7.86 7.30
N LYS A 107 -14.07 -6.99 6.92
CA LYS A 107 -15.45 -7.37 6.55
C LYS A 107 -15.59 -7.77 5.09
N TYR A 108 -14.99 -6.98 4.19
CA TYR A 108 -15.18 -7.11 2.75
C TYR A 108 -14.07 -7.88 2.04
N GLY A 109 -12.94 -8.12 2.71
CA GLY A 109 -11.78 -8.81 2.18
C GLY A 109 -10.59 -7.89 2.00
N ARG A 110 -9.41 -8.50 1.84
CA ARG A 110 -8.12 -7.80 1.77
C ARG A 110 -7.71 -7.38 0.36
N LYS A 111 -8.27 -8.00 -0.69
CA LYS A 111 -7.93 -7.65 -2.08
C LYS A 111 -8.56 -6.32 -2.50
N VAL A 112 -9.77 -6.01 -2.04
CA VAL A 112 -10.45 -4.76 -2.44
C VAL A 112 -9.66 -3.51 -2.05
N PRO A 113 -9.19 -3.33 -0.80
CA PRO A 113 -8.31 -2.22 -0.45
C PRO A 113 -7.00 -2.22 -1.25
N LEU A 114 -6.41 -3.40 -1.49
CA LEU A 114 -5.17 -3.53 -2.25
C LEU A 114 -5.33 -3.01 -3.69
N VAL A 115 -6.39 -3.46 -4.37
CA VAL A 115 -6.75 -3.02 -5.72
C VAL A 115 -7.08 -1.52 -5.74
N LEU A 116 -7.82 -1.02 -4.75
CA LEU A 116 -8.16 0.41 -4.67
C LEU A 116 -6.90 1.29 -4.54
N SER A 117 -5.94 0.88 -3.71
CA SER A 117 -4.67 1.61 -3.58
C SER A 117 -3.83 1.54 -4.85
N THR A 118 -3.77 0.39 -5.53
CA THR A 118 -3.05 0.30 -6.82
C THR A 118 -3.74 1.08 -7.95
N ILE A 119 -5.07 1.21 -7.94
CA ILE A 119 -5.80 2.12 -8.84
C ILE A 119 -5.40 3.57 -8.53
N GLY A 120 -5.30 3.95 -7.25
CA GLY A 120 -4.78 5.26 -6.82
C GLY A 120 -3.38 5.53 -7.39
N HIS A 121 -2.43 4.61 -7.20
CA HIS A 121 -1.08 4.73 -7.76
C HIS A 121 -1.09 4.79 -9.31
N SER A 122 -2.00 4.07 -9.96
CA SER A 122 -2.16 4.12 -11.43
C SER A 122 -2.65 5.48 -11.89
N LEU A 123 -3.63 6.08 -11.19
CA LEU A 123 -4.12 7.43 -11.46
C LEU A 123 -3.04 8.48 -11.19
N TYR A 124 -2.20 8.26 -10.18
CA TYR A 124 -1.04 9.09 -9.88
C TYR A 124 -0.04 9.09 -11.06
N ALA A 125 0.36 7.91 -11.52
CA ALA A 125 1.26 7.76 -12.67
C ALA A 125 0.64 8.33 -13.96
N LEU A 126 -0.65 8.09 -14.21
CA LEU A 126 -1.37 8.63 -15.35
C LEU A 126 -1.43 10.17 -15.30
N GLY A 127 -1.71 10.75 -14.14
CA GLY A 127 -1.77 12.19 -13.97
C GLY A 127 -0.43 12.87 -14.25
N TYR A 128 0.67 12.31 -13.74
CA TYR A 128 2.02 12.79 -14.05
C TYR A 128 2.38 12.61 -15.52
N LEU A 129 1.99 11.49 -16.14
CA LEU A 129 2.17 11.27 -17.57
C LEU A 129 1.45 12.36 -18.39
N VAL A 130 0.18 12.63 -18.09
CA VAL A 130 -0.60 13.66 -18.81
C VAL A 130 0.02 15.05 -18.62
N VAL A 131 0.36 15.44 -17.38
CA VAL A 131 1.01 16.73 -17.10
C VAL A 131 2.36 16.85 -17.79
N SER A 132 3.12 15.74 -17.91
CA SER A 132 4.40 15.73 -18.61
C SER A 132 4.29 15.91 -20.12
N MET A 133 3.14 15.56 -20.72
CA MET A 133 2.88 15.71 -22.16
C MET A 133 2.36 17.11 -22.50
N VAL A 134 1.70 17.77 -21.56
CA VAL A 134 1.07 19.08 -21.78
C VAL A 134 1.92 20.18 -21.17
N ASP A 135 2.74 20.84 -21.99
CA ASP A 135 3.67 21.88 -21.55
C ASP A 135 2.98 23.06 -20.85
N ALA A 136 1.80 23.46 -21.33
CA ALA A 136 1.06 24.63 -20.83
C ALA A 136 0.38 24.44 -19.45
N TRP A 137 0.37 23.23 -18.89
CA TRP A 137 -0.30 23.00 -17.61
C TRP A 137 0.58 23.41 -16.43
N PRO A 138 0.06 24.24 -15.51
CA PRO A 138 0.79 24.68 -14.34
C PRO A 138 0.85 23.56 -13.29
N VAL A 139 1.76 23.71 -12.31
CA VAL A 139 2.11 22.64 -11.37
C VAL A 139 0.93 22.21 -10.49
N GLU A 140 -0.06 23.08 -10.28
CA GLU A 140 -1.21 22.88 -9.38
C GLU A 140 -2.09 21.70 -9.80
N TYR A 141 -2.10 21.32 -11.08
CA TYR A 141 -2.78 20.11 -11.54
C TYR A 141 -2.25 18.85 -10.85
N LEU A 142 -0.96 18.84 -10.47
CA LEU A 142 -0.38 17.73 -9.72
C LEU A 142 -0.92 17.62 -8.29
N LEU A 143 -1.48 18.69 -7.70
CA LEU A 143 -2.18 18.60 -6.41
C LEU A 143 -3.46 17.78 -6.53
N PHE A 144 -4.18 17.92 -7.65
CA PHE A 144 -5.34 17.08 -7.94
C PHE A 144 -4.94 15.62 -8.14
N VAL A 145 -3.83 15.37 -8.84
CA VAL A 145 -3.28 14.03 -9.03
C VAL A 145 -2.88 13.38 -7.69
N ALA A 146 -2.27 14.16 -6.78
CA ALA A 146 -1.95 13.70 -5.42
C ALA A 146 -3.20 13.40 -4.58
N LEU A 147 -4.28 14.16 -4.78
CA LEU A 147 -5.57 13.88 -4.15
C LEU A 147 -6.13 12.53 -4.63
N LEU A 148 -6.08 12.23 -5.93
CA LEU A 148 -6.57 10.95 -6.48
C LEU A 148 -5.83 9.75 -5.87
N ASP A 149 -4.50 9.84 -5.74
CA ASP A 149 -3.71 8.81 -5.08
C ASP A 149 -4.12 8.64 -3.61
N SER A 150 -4.25 9.77 -2.91
CA SER A 150 -4.59 9.80 -1.50
C SER A 150 -5.97 9.23 -1.20
N LEU A 151 -6.95 9.45 -2.09
CA LEU A 151 -8.28 8.84 -2.01
C LEU A 151 -8.23 7.32 -2.18
N GLY A 152 -7.22 6.78 -2.87
CA GLY A 152 -6.91 5.35 -2.90
C GLY A 152 -6.30 4.81 -1.60
N GLY A 153 -6.03 5.67 -0.62
CA GLY A 153 -5.36 5.35 0.65
C GLY A 153 -3.84 5.37 0.58
N GLY A 154 -3.27 5.69 -0.59
CA GLY A 154 -1.83 5.77 -0.86
C GLY A 154 -1.04 4.51 -0.51
N THR A 155 0.28 4.66 -0.44
CA THR A 155 1.23 3.57 -0.17
C THR A 155 1.01 2.93 1.21
N VAL A 156 0.52 3.70 2.19
CA VAL A 156 0.29 3.19 3.55
C VAL A 156 -0.86 2.18 3.58
N SER A 157 -1.95 2.46 2.86
CA SER A 157 -3.07 1.52 2.70
C SER A 157 -2.61 0.25 1.98
N PHE A 158 -1.88 0.40 0.87
CA PHE A 158 -1.34 -0.71 0.11
C PHE A 158 -0.50 -1.66 0.98
N LEU A 159 0.50 -1.13 1.69
CA LEU A 159 1.37 -1.92 2.56
C LEU A 159 0.59 -2.55 3.74
N THR A 160 -0.39 -1.85 4.29
CA THR A 160 -1.22 -2.38 5.38
C THR A 160 -2.09 -3.54 4.90
N ALA A 161 -2.72 -3.41 3.74
CA ALA A 161 -3.52 -4.45 3.12
C ALA A 161 -2.66 -5.67 2.72
N ALA A 162 -1.49 -5.44 2.13
CA ALA A 162 -0.55 -6.48 1.75
C ALA A 162 -0.03 -7.27 2.97
N ASN A 163 0.41 -6.58 4.01
CA ASN A 163 0.89 -7.21 5.25
C ASN A 163 -0.23 -7.98 5.97
N SER A 164 -1.45 -7.48 5.93
CA SER A 164 -2.62 -8.17 6.48
C SER A 164 -2.97 -9.41 5.67
N TYR A 165 -2.93 -9.32 4.33
CA TYR A 165 -3.13 -10.46 3.45
C TYR A 165 -2.10 -11.56 3.69
N ILE A 166 -0.81 -11.21 3.77
CA ILE A 166 0.27 -12.17 4.07
C ILE A 166 0.00 -12.84 5.42
N SER A 167 -0.41 -12.07 6.43
CA SER A 167 -0.73 -12.60 7.76
C SER A 167 -1.91 -13.60 7.75
N ASP A 168 -2.86 -13.42 6.83
CA ASP A 168 -4.01 -14.31 6.66
C ASP A 168 -3.63 -15.64 5.99
N VAL A 169 -2.69 -15.63 5.03
CA VAL A 169 -2.26 -16.80 4.24
C VAL A 169 -1.05 -17.53 4.81
N THR A 170 -0.48 -17.06 5.91
CA THR A 170 0.72 -17.64 6.55
C THR A 170 0.44 -18.23 7.92
N SER A 171 1.20 -19.26 8.29
CA SER A 171 1.19 -19.84 9.64
C SER A 171 1.89 -18.92 10.64
N GLU A 172 1.52 -18.98 11.92
CA GLU A 172 2.06 -18.08 12.95
C GLU A 172 3.60 -18.16 13.07
N GLU A 173 4.17 -19.35 12.91
CA GLU A 173 5.62 -19.58 12.98
C GLU A 173 6.38 -18.89 11.83
N THR A 174 5.81 -18.84 10.63
CA THR A 174 6.47 -18.29 9.44
C THR A 174 6.03 -16.88 9.07
N ARG A 175 4.98 -16.36 9.72
CA ARG A 175 4.36 -15.06 9.43
C ARG A 175 5.37 -13.92 9.45
N THR A 176 6.16 -13.81 10.52
CA THR A 176 7.14 -12.74 10.68
C THR A 176 8.20 -12.76 9.57
N SER A 177 8.68 -13.96 9.20
CA SER A 177 9.68 -14.12 8.13
C SER A 177 9.11 -13.75 6.76
N ARG A 178 7.88 -14.19 6.43
CA ARG A 178 7.25 -13.87 5.14
C ARG A 178 6.87 -12.40 5.02
N VAL A 179 6.38 -11.78 6.09
CA VAL A 179 6.15 -10.33 6.14
C VAL A 179 7.46 -9.58 5.97
N GLY A 180 8.54 -10.01 6.65
CA GLY A 180 9.87 -9.44 6.47
C GLY A 180 10.36 -9.53 5.03
N LEU A 181 10.29 -10.71 4.41
CA LEU A 181 10.69 -10.93 3.02
C LEU A 181 9.88 -10.07 2.04
N ALA A 182 8.56 -10.00 2.20
CA ALA A 182 7.69 -9.24 1.31
C ALA A 182 7.97 -7.73 1.38
N ASN A 183 8.18 -7.17 2.58
CA ASN A 183 8.58 -5.78 2.73
C ASN A 183 9.99 -5.54 2.15
N SER A 184 10.92 -6.48 2.34
CA SER A 184 12.25 -6.39 1.72
C SER A 184 12.18 -6.37 0.19
N ILE A 185 11.29 -7.16 -0.41
CA ILE A 185 11.05 -7.16 -1.87
C ILE A 185 10.52 -5.79 -2.34
N TRP A 186 9.57 -5.20 -1.61
CA TRP A 186 9.06 -3.86 -1.91
C TRP A 186 10.17 -2.80 -1.83
N PHE A 187 10.98 -2.82 -0.76
CA PHE A 187 12.11 -1.89 -0.60
C PHE A 187 13.24 -2.12 -1.60
N LEU A 188 13.45 -3.37 -2.06
CA LEU A 188 14.40 -3.69 -3.13
C LEU A 188 13.99 -3.05 -4.46
N GLY A 189 12.69 -2.81 -4.65
CA GLY A 189 12.17 -2.00 -5.75
C GLY A 189 12.71 -0.56 -5.77
N GLY A 190 13.15 -0.04 -4.61
CA GLY A 190 13.81 1.26 -4.46
C GLY A 190 15.03 1.43 -5.36
N PRO A 191 16.17 0.79 -5.03
CA PRO A 191 17.40 0.92 -5.80
C PRO A 191 17.24 0.54 -7.27
N ILE A 192 16.51 -0.55 -7.55
CA ILE A 192 16.30 -1.04 -8.92
C ILE A 192 15.47 -0.05 -9.72
N GLY A 193 14.36 0.43 -9.15
CA GLY A 193 13.49 1.42 -9.78
C GLY A 193 14.20 2.75 -10.01
N THR A 194 15.05 3.20 -9.08
CA THR A 194 15.82 4.44 -9.24
C THR A 194 16.83 4.35 -10.39
N LEU A 195 17.59 3.25 -10.44
CA LEU A 195 18.55 3.01 -11.52
C LEU A 195 17.84 2.94 -12.86
N MET A 196 16.80 2.10 -12.95
CA MET A 196 16.01 1.92 -14.15
C MET A 196 15.38 3.22 -14.64
N GLY A 197 14.76 4.01 -13.74
CA GLY A 197 14.13 5.29 -14.07
C GLY A 197 15.12 6.30 -14.64
N THR A 198 16.33 6.36 -14.08
CA THR A 198 17.37 7.25 -14.60
C THR A 198 17.77 6.90 -16.04
N TYR A 199 17.90 5.61 -16.37
CA TYR A 199 18.19 5.16 -17.73
C TYR A 199 17.01 5.37 -18.69
N ILE A 200 15.78 5.08 -18.25
CA ILE A 200 14.56 5.27 -19.05
C ILE A 200 14.38 6.75 -19.40
N TYR A 201 14.59 7.64 -18.43
CA TYR A 201 14.51 9.08 -18.67
C TYR A 201 15.55 9.55 -19.69
N LYS A 202 16.78 9.08 -19.60
CA LYS A 202 17.82 9.42 -20.60
C LYS A 202 17.45 8.96 -22.01
N ALA A 203 16.69 7.88 -22.13
CA ALA A 203 16.27 7.34 -23.43
C ALA A 203 15.04 8.05 -24.02
N GLY A 204 14.10 8.53 -23.19
CA GLY A 204 12.79 8.98 -23.68
C GLY A 204 12.12 10.11 -22.88
N GLY A 205 12.85 10.78 -21.98
CA GLY A 205 12.35 11.90 -21.19
C GLY A 205 11.26 11.53 -20.20
N TYR A 206 10.52 12.54 -19.74
CA TYR A 206 9.43 12.38 -18.78
C TYR A 206 8.30 11.45 -19.25
N PRO A 207 7.81 11.54 -20.51
CA PRO A 207 6.69 10.70 -20.96
C PRO A 207 6.96 9.21 -20.88
N VAL A 208 8.16 8.77 -21.30
CA VAL A 208 8.51 7.35 -21.27
C VAL A 208 8.71 6.88 -19.82
N LEU A 209 9.27 7.72 -18.95
CA LEU A 209 9.43 7.37 -17.53
C LEU A 209 8.09 7.18 -16.81
N PHE A 210 7.15 8.12 -16.94
CA PHE A 210 5.84 7.98 -16.28
C PHE A 210 4.99 6.90 -16.97
N GLY A 211 5.14 6.71 -18.28
CA GLY A 211 4.50 5.64 -19.04
C GLY A 211 4.94 4.25 -18.60
N THR A 212 6.22 4.03 -18.29
CA THR A 212 6.70 2.73 -17.79
C THR A 212 6.20 2.44 -16.38
N SER A 213 6.15 3.43 -15.48
CA SER A 213 5.50 3.27 -14.17
C SER A 213 4.02 2.91 -14.31
N LEU A 214 3.28 3.59 -15.19
CA LEU A 214 1.88 3.27 -15.44
C LEU A 214 1.70 1.84 -15.96
N ALA A 215 2.56 1.40 -16.89
CA ALA A 215 2.54 0.03 -17.39
C ALA A 215 2.79 -1.00 -16.27
N MET A 216 3.74 -0.74 -15.36
CA MET A 216 3.98 -1.61 -14.20
C MET A 216 2.76 -1.72 -13.29
N TYR A 217 2.06 -0.61 -13.03
CA TYR A 217 0.84 -0.63 -12.23
C TYR A 217 -0.31 -1.36 -12.92
N ILE A 218 -0.47 -1.22 -14.24
CA ILE A 218 -1.47 -1.97 -15.01
C ILE A 218 -1.19 -3.48 -14.98
N VAL A 219 0.08 -3.88 -15.11
CA VAL A 219 0.50 -5.28 -14.97
C VAL A 219 0.20 -5.79 -13.55
N SER A 220 0.47 -4.98 -12.53
CA SER A 220 0.16 -5.29 -11.14
C SER A 220 -1.35 -5.50 -10.91
N LEU A 221 -2.19 -4.61 -11.45
CA LEU A 221 -3.66 -4.73 -11.43
C LEU A 221 -4.15 -5.99 -12.14
N THR A 222 -3.58 -6.29 -13.30
CA THR A 222 -3.93 -7.48 -14.09
C THR A 222 -3.56 -8.75 -13.34
N TYR A 223 -2.36 -8.78 -12.73
CA TYR A 223 -1.91 -9.89 -11.91
C TYR A 223 -2.85 -10.10 -10.70
N MET A 224 -3.20 -9.03 -10.00
CA MET A 224 -4.15 -9.09 -8.89
C MET A 224 -5.53 -9.59 -9.34
N ALA A 225 -6.01 -9.15 -10.51
CA ALA A 225 -7.31 -9.58 -11.03
C ALA A 225 -7.33 -11.09 -11.30
N MET A 226 -6.30 -11.62 -11.97
CA MET A 226 -6.27 -13.02 -12.44
C MET A 226 -5.78 -14.02 -11.39
N PHE A 227 -4.69 -13.69 -10.69
CA PHE A 227 -3.94 -14.65 -9.90
C PHE A 227 -4.19 -14.52 -8.40
N LEU A 228 -4.41 -13.32 -7.88
CA LEU A 228 -4.57 -13.11 -6.43
C LEU A 228 -5.97 -13.53 -5.96
N PRO A 229 -6.10 -14.63 -5.19
CA PRO A 229 -7.38 -14.97 -4.56
C PRO A 229 -7.68 -13.98 -3.43
N GLU A 230 -8.95 -13.86 -3.05
CA GLU A 230 -9.31 -13.16 -1.81
C GLU A 230 -8.84 -13.98 -0.59
N SER A 231 -8.38 -13.35 0.49
CA SER A 231 -7.98 -14.08 1.71
C SER A 231 -9.19 -14.48 2.57
N HIS A 232 -10.16 -13.58 2.71
CA HIS A 232 -11.38 -13.75 3.50
C HIS A 232 -12.44 -12.78 2.99
N GLY A 233 -13.72 -13.03 3.31
CA GLY A 233 -14.82 -12.14 2.98
C GLY A 233 -15.84 -12.77 2.02
N PRO A 234 -16.91 -12.01 1.69
CA PRO A 234 -18.03 -12.50 0.87
C PRO A 234 -17.62 -12.83 -0.57
N PHE A 235 -16.51 -12.30 -1.06
CA PHE A 235 -15.99 -12.51 -2.41
C PHE A 235 -14.95 -13.65 -2.48
N ALA A 236 -14.68 -14.33 -1.35
CA ALA A 236 -13.74 -15.44 -1.30
C ALA A 236 -14.23 -16.66 -2.09
N ASN A 237 -13.43 -17.10 -3.06
CA ASN A 237 -13.67 -18.38 -3.73
C ASN A 237 -13.12 -19.52 -2.87
N VAL A 238 -14.02 -20.18 -2.13
CA VAL A 238 -13.71 -21.24 -1.16
C VAL A 238 -12.83 -22.35 -1.76
N GLN A 239 -13.06 -22.74 -3.01
CA GLN A 239 -12.29 -23.79 -3.70
C GLN A 239 -10.85 -23.37 -4.04
N LYS A 240 -10.61 -22.07 -4.28
CA LYS A 240 -9.28 -21.53 -4.55
C LYS A 240 -8.52 -21.23 -3.26
N LEU A 241 -9.24 -20.85 -2.18
CA LEU A 241 -8.70 -20.66 -0.83
C LEU A 241 -8.10 -21.95 -0.27
N GLU A 242 -8.80 -23.08 -0.40
CA GLU A 242 -8.38 -24.37 0.16
C GLU A 242 -7.05 -24.89 -0.41
N LYS A 243 -6.68 -24.44 -1.62
CA LYS A 243 -5.41 -24.76 -2.26
C LYS A 243 -4.24 -23.86 -1.82
N VAL A 244 -4.52 -22.67 -1.31
CA VAL A 244 -3.52 -21.62 -1.02
C VAL A 244 -3.28 -21.47 0.48
N LEU A 245 -4.31 -21.68 1.30
CA LEU A 245 -4.21 -21.59 2.75
C LEU A 245 -3.57 -22.86 3.31
N PRO A 246 -2.52 -22.77 4.15
CA PRO A 246 -2.15 -23.88 5.01
C PRO A 246 -3.35 -24.22 5.91
N PRO A 247 -3.56 -25.48 6.32
CA PRO A 247 -4.60 -25.82 7.27
C PRO A 247 -4.35 -25.01 8.54
N LYS A 248 -5.18 -23.96 8.77
CA LYS A 248 -5.10 -23.17 10.01
C LYS A 248 -5.29 -24.17 11.15
N GLN A 249 -4.29 -24.25 12.02
CA GLN A 249 -4.36 -24.98 13.26
C GLN A 249 -5.43 -24.28 14.10
N SER A 250 -6.70 -24.67 13.91
CA SER A 250 -7.78 -24.19 14.74
C SER A 250 -7.36 -24.46 16.17
N LEU A 251 -7.48 -23.45 17.04
CA LEU A 251 -7.53 -23.67 18.49
C LEU A 251 -8.25 -24.99 18.70
N ARG A 252 -7.54 -26.00 19.24
CA ARG A 252 -8.12 -27.30 19.58
C ARG A 252 -9.10 -27.05 20.72
N LEU A 253 -10.25 -26.46 20.39
CA LEU A 253 -11.42 -26.53 21.23
C LEU A 253 -11.70 -28.01 21.40
N ARG A 254 -11.66 -28.46 22.66
CA ARG A 254 -12.12 -29.81 23.00
C ARG A 254 -13.49 -29.97 22.36
N GLU A 255 -13.72 -31.07 21.64
CA GLU A 255 -15.01 -31.32 20.97
C GLU A 255 -16.20 -31.18 21.94
N SER A 256 -15.95 -31.51 23.21
CA SER A 256 -16.86 -31.29 24.34
C SER A 256 -17.31 -29.82 24.47
N VAL A 257 -16.40 -28.85 24.35
CA VAL A 257 -16.71 -27.41 24.44
C VAL A 257 -17.41 -26.93 23.16
N ALA A 258 -16.98 -27.41 21.99
CA ALA A 258 -17.62 -27.05 20.72
C ALA A 258 -19.08 -27.54 20.64
N TRP A 259 -19.37 -28.71 21.20
CA TRP A 259 -20.71 -29.27 21.30
C TRP A 259 -21.58 -28.51 22.31
N VAL A 260 -21.08 -28.26 23.53
CA VAL A 260 -21.82 -27.53 24.59
C VAL A 260 -22.26 -26.14 24.13
N TYR A 261 -21.40 -25.44 23.39
CA TYR A 261 -21.72 -24.10 22.88
C TYR A 261 -22.39 -24.11 21.49
N GLY A 262 -22.66 -25.28 20.91
CA GLY A 262 -23.28 -25.42 19.58
C GLY A 262 -22.47 -24.78 18.43
N ILE A 263 -21.16 -24.58 18.63
CA ILE A 263 -20.29 -23.87 17.70
C ILE A 263 -20.12 -24.65 16.39
N ASP A 264 -20.09 -25.98 16.46
CA ASP A 264 -19.91 -26.83 15.28
C ASP A 264 -21.05 -26.70 14.28
N LYS A 265 -22.30 -26.66 14.74
CA LYS A 265 -23.47 -26.48 13.88
C LYS A 265 -23.42 -25.10 13.20
N LYS A 266 -23.11 -24.06 13.99
CA LYS A 266 -22.96 -22.67 13.51
C LYS A 266 -21.80 -22.53 12.51
N LYS A 267 -20.68 -23.23 12.72
CA LYS A 267 -19.52 -23.28 11.81
C LYS A 267 -19.87 -23.98 10.50
N LYS A 268 -20.60 -25.10 10.56
CA LYS A 268 -21.09 -25.85 9.39
C LYS A 268 -22.06 -25.01 8.55
N ASP A 269 -22.95 -24.27 9.20
CA ASP A 269 -23.90 -23.36 8.54
C ASP A 269 -23.22 -22.11 7.95
N LEU A 270 -22.18 -21.58 8.63
CA LEU A 270 -21.37 -20.47 8.12
C LEU A 270 -20.52 -20.86 6.90
N MET A 271 -20.04 -22.10 6.88
CA MET A 271 -19.23 -22.67 5.79
C MET A 271 -20.10 -23.23 4.65
N ASN A 272 -21.43 -23.19 4.78
CA ASN A 272 -22.34 -23.67 3.74
C ASN A 272 -22.27 -22.74 2.51
N THR A 273 -21.90 -23.29 1.36
CA THR A 273 -21.78 -22.57 0.08
C THR A 273 -23.03 -21.75 -0.28
N LYS A 274 -24.24 -22.22 0.04
CA LYS A 274 -25.49 -21.47 -0.21
C LYS A 274 -25.61 -20.19 0.65
N SER A 275 -25.11 -20.20 1.88
CA SER A 275 -25.15 -19.04 2.79
C SER A 275 -24.09 -18.00 2.41
N ILE A 276 -22.94 -18.44 1.90
CA ILE A 276 -21.87 -17.60 1.34
C ILE A 276 -22.34 -16.87 0.08
N VAL A 277 -22.91 -17.59 -0.90
CA VAL A 277 -23.44 -16.99 -2.15
C VAL A 277 -24.56 -15.99 -1.86
N LYS A 278 -25.44 -16.28 -0.87
CA LYS A 278 -26.50 -15.34 -0.45
C LYS A 278 -25.92 -14.07 0.17
N ARG A 279 -24.87 -14.14 0.99
CA ARG A 279 -24.17 -12.95 1.52
C ARG A 279 -23.51 -12.14 0.40
N ALA A 280 -22.82 -12.80 -0.54
CA ALA A 280 -22.18 -12.13 -1.68
C ALA A 280 -23.20 -11.38 -2.56
N LYS A 281 -24.34 -12.02 -2.88
CA LYS A 281 -25.43 -11.39 -3.66
C LYS A 281 -26.11 -10.20 -2.97
N THR A 282 -26.01 -10.10 -1.64
CA THR A 282 -26.67 -9.03 -0.87
C THR A 282 -25.79 -7.77 -0.74
N ILE A 283 -24.54 -7.80 -1.20
CA ILE A 283 -23.59 -6.70 -1.02
C ILE A 283 -23.49 -5.90 -2.32
N THR A 284 -24.15 -4.75 -2.34
CA THR A 284 -24.05 -3.76 -3.42
C THR A 284 -22.90 -2.79 -3.14
N ILE A 285 -22.25 -2.26 -4.19
CA ILE A 285 -21.16 -1.27 -4.09
C ILE A 285 -21.59 -0.05 -3.24
N SER A 286 -22.81 0.45 -3.42
CA SER A 286 -23.36 1.55 -2.61
C SER A 286 -23.40 1.24 -1.11
N LYS A 287 -23.70 -0.01 -0.74
CA LYS A 287 -23.65 -0.47 0.65
C LYS A 287 -22.21 -0.55 1.16
N MET A 288 -21.25 -0.96 0.33
CA MET A 288 -19.83 -0.98 0.68
C MET A 288 -19.28 0.42 0.95
N VAL A 289 -19.66 1.40 0.14
CA VAL A 289 -19.27 2.81 0.30
C VAL A 289 -19.93 3.43 1.54
N ARG A 290 -21.23 3.22 1.74
CA ARG A 290 -21.93 3.72 2.94
C ARG A 290 -21.34 3.14 4.23
N ASP A 291 -21.00 1.85 4.19
CA ASP A 291 -20.31 1.17 5.29
C ASP A 291 -18.88 1.64 5.51
N PHE A 292 -18.20 2.14 4.47
CA PHE A 292 -16.84 2.67 4.57
C PHE A 292 -16.82 3.95 5.42
N PHE A 293 -17.73 4.88 5.15
CA PHE A 293 -17.84 6.16 5.86
C PHE A 293 -18.67 6.08 7.16
N ASP A 294 -18.93 4.89 7.70
CA ASP A 294 -19.63 4.76 8.98
C ASP A 294 -18.71 5.19 10.14
N PRO A 295 -19.04 6.26 10.89
CA PRO A 295 -18.22 6.77 11.98
C PRO A 295 -17.99 5.76 13.12
N ARG A 296 -18.83 4.72 13.22
CA ARG A 296 -18.63 3.63 14.20
C ARG A 296 -17.30 2.91 13.99
N ARG A 297 -16.83 2.79 12.74
CA ARG A 297 -15.58 2.09 12.41
C ARG A 297 -14.35 2.82 12.89
N PHE A 298 -14.38 4.15 12.81
CA PHE A 298 -13.34 5.00 13.38
C PHE A 298 -13.25 4.78 14.90
N LEU A 299 -14.40 4.76 15.59
CA LEU A 299 -14.44 4.49 17.03
C LEU A 299 -13.96 3.08 17.38
N ASP A 300 -14.26 2.07 16.56
CA ASP A 300 -13.77 0.70 16.74
C ASP A 300 -12.25 0.60 16.56
N SER A 301 -11.68 1.30 15.57
CA SER A 301 -10.22 1.40 15.37
C SER A 301 -9.52 2.05 16.58
N ILE A 302 -10.08 3.13 17.13
CA ILE A 302 -9.54 3.78 18.34
C ILE A 302 -9.69 2.87 19.56
N ARG A 303 -10.88 2.29 19.76
CA ARG A 303 -11.17 1.41 20.89
C ARG A 303 -10.29 0.16 20.88
N SER A 304 -10.01 -0.40 19.71
CA SER A 304 -9.08 -1.53 19.54
C SER A 304 -7.65 -1.17 19.96
N THR A 305 -7.19 0.03 19.59
CA THR A 305 -5.87 0.55 19.98
C THR A 305 -5.78 0.79 21.48
N LEU A 306 -6.86 1.23 22.13
CA LEU A 306 -6.91 1.53 23.56
C LEU A 306 -7.32 0.35 24.45
N LYS A 307 -7.66 -0.81 23.86
CA LYS A 307 -8.09 -2.00 24.60
C LYS A 307 -6.98 -2.48 25.54
N LYS A 308 -7.33 -2.73 26.82
CA LYS A 308 -6.41 -3.31 27.80
C LYS A 308 -6.05 -4.74 27.35
N ARG A 309 -4.76 -4.99 27.14
CA ARG A 309 -4.20 -6.31 26.80
C ARG A 309 -3.45 -6.84 28.01
N GLU A 310 -3.34 -8.17 28.12
CA GLU A 310 -2.57 -8.80 29.19
C GLU A 310 -1.09 -8.39 29.12
N GLY A 311 -0.48 -8.15 30.29
CA GLY A 311 0.90 -7.68 30.42
C GLY A 311 1.14 -6.22 30.01
N ASN A 312 2.41 -5.88 29.77
CA ASN A 312 2.87 -4.52 29.40
C ASN A 312 2.71 -4.18 27.90
N VAL A 313 2.05 -5.05 27.12
CA VAL A 313 1.93 -4.90 25.66
C VAL A 313 1.26 -3.58 25.27
N ARG A 314 0.26 -3.12 26.03
CA ARG A 314 -0.39 -1.82 25.79
C ARG A 314 0.59 -0.66 25.92
N LEU A 315 1.47 -0.71 26.92
CA LEU A 315 2.48 0.34 27.15
C LEU A 315 3.48 0.37 26.00
N TYR A 316 3.97 -0.79 25.54
CA TYR A 316 4.88 -0.86 24.39
C TYR A 316 4.26 -0.34 23.10
N ILE A 317 2.98 -0.64 22.83
CA ILE A 317 2.28 -0.10 21.64
C ILE A 317 2.19 1.43 21.71
N LEU A 318 1.79 1.98 22.85
CA LEU A 318 1.69 3.43 23.03
C LEU A 318 3.06 4.11 22.91
N LEU A 319 4.09 3.49 23.48
CA LEU A 319 5.46 4.00 23.43
C LEU A 319 6.02 3.94 22.01
N LEU A 320 5.74 2.89 21.24
CA LEU A 320 6.10 2.79 19.82
C LEU A 320 5.41 3.87 18.98
N ILE A 321 4.12 4.12 19.20
CA ILE A 321 3.37 5.18 18.51
C ILE A 321 4.00 6.54 18.82
N PHE A 322 4.28 6.79 20.10
CA PHE A 322 4.90 8.04 20.57
C PHE A 322 6.31 8.23 19.98
N CYS A 323 7.16 7.20 19.98
CA CYS A 323 8.48 7.25 19.37
C CYS A 323 8.41 7.51 17.85
N ASN A 324 7.45 6.91 17.13
CA ASN A 324 7.31 7.14 15.70
C ASN A 324 6.81 8.55 15.38
N LEU A 325 5.93 9.12 16.22
CA LEU A 325 5.51 10.52 16.16
C LEU A 325 6.68 11.47 16.42
N LEU A 326 7.46 11.23 17.48
CA LEU A 326 8.66 12.00 17.79
C LEU A 326 9.68 11.94 16.64
N ARG A 327 9.89 10.78 16.03
CA ARG A 327 10.78 10.63 14.87
C ARG A 327 10.30 11.47 13.68
N ARG A 328 8.97 11.53 13.43
CA ARG A 328 8.40 12.36 12.37
C ARG A 328 8.53 13.86 12.68
N LEU A 329 8.26 14.27 13.92
CA LEU A 329 8.45 15.64 14.37
C LEU A 329 9.93 16.08 14.31
N GLY A 330 10.86 15.21 14.69
CA GLY A 330 12.30 15.48 14.62
C GLY A 330 12.82 15.69 13.19
N ARG A 331 12.22 15.02 12.19
CA ARG A 331 12.51 15.29 10.76
C ARG A 331 11.85 16.58 10.27
N GLY A 332 10.67 16.92 10.80
CA GLY A 332 9.97 18.18 10.53
C GLY A 332 10.67 19.42 11.12
N GLY A 333 11.39 19.27 12.24
CA GLY A 333 12.09 20.38 12.90
C GLY A 333 13.28 20.97 12.13
N CYS A 334 13.77 20.28 11.09
CA CYS A 334 14.83 20.82 10.23
C CYS A 334 14.32 21.93 9.28
N TRP A 335 12.99 22.07 9.12
CA TRP A 335 12.38 23.10 8.27
C TRP A 335 12.27 24.48 8.96
N LEU A 336 12.50 24.57 10.27
CA LEU A 336 12.45 25.83 11.02
C LEU A 336 13.81 26.56 11.13
N ARG A 337 14.86 26.07 10.48
CA ARG A 337 16.16 26.75 10.35
C ARG A 337 16.52 26.93 8.87
N LEU A 338 15.70 27.67 8.13
CA LEU A 338 16.12 28.35 6.89
C LEU A 338 15.50 29.74 6.86
#